data_AF-A0A813J8B0-F1
#
_entry.id   AF-A0A813J8B0-F1
#
_cell.length_a   1.000
_cell.length_b   1.000
_cell.length_c   1.000
_cell.angle_alpha   90.00
_cell.angle_beta   90.00
_cell.angle_gamma   90.00
#
_symmetry.space_group_name_H-M   'P 1'
#
loop_
_entity.id
_entity.type
_entity.pdbx_description
1 polymer ?
#
loop_
_entity_poly.entity_id
_entity_poly.type
_entity_poly.pdbx_seq_one_letter_code
_entity_poly.pdbx_strand_id
1 'polypeptide(L)'
;GGNEGIFKSALQSSMMGQCNSQLHLLLPNALLQQALIPNGQLGEIANKCSIRIDLGQEVQPNLRQVTLSGGVAANAMASYFLQERALQWGGH
;
A
#
# COMPACT_ATOMS: atom_id res chain seq x y z
N GLY A 1 -3.91 37.29 16.14
CA GLY A 1 -3.05 36.82 15.04
C GLY A 1 -2.37 35.47 15.25
N GLY A 2 -2.25 34.93 16.47
CA GLY A 2 -1.46 33.70 16.70
C GLY A 2 -2.14 32.37 16.30
N ASN A 3 -3.47 32.27 16.38
CA ASN A 3 -4.17 30.99 16.22
C ASN A 3 -4.25 30.51 14.77
N GLU A 4 -4.34 31.44 13.82
CA GLU A 4 -4.49 31.12 12.40
C GLU A 4 -3.18 30.62 11.77
N GLY A 5 -2.03 31.13 12.26
CA GLY A 5 -0.71 30.65 11.83
C GLY A 5 -0.43 29.22 12.26
N ILE A 6 -0.83 28.84 13.49
CA ILE A 6 -0.69 27.47 14.01
C ILE A 6 -1.61 26.50 13.25
N PHE A 7 -2.85 26.91 12.98
CA PHE A 7 -3.79 26.09 12.22
C PHE A 7 -3.33 25.87 10.77
N LYS A 8 -2.84 26.92 10.11
CA LYS A 8 -2.31 26.83 8.73
C LYS A 8 -1.05 25.96 8.65
N SER A 9 -0.17 26.03 9.64
CA SER A 9 1.01 25.16 9.70
C SER A 9 0.64 23.71 10.00
N ALA A 10 -0.31 23.44 10.90
CA ALA A 10 -0.85 22.08 11.11
C ALA A 10 -1.51 21.51 9.84
N LEU A 11 -2.29 22.34 9.12
CA LEU A 11 -2.86 21.96 7.82
C LEU A 11 -1.77 21.71 6.77
N GLN A 12 -0.77 22.57 6.65
CA GLN A 12 0.36 22.35 5.75
C GLN A 12 1.13 21.07 6.11
N SER A 13 1.36 20.79 7.39
CA SER A 13 1.95 19.52 7.83
C SER A 13 1.09 18.31 7.46
N SER A 14 -0.24 18.45 7.51
CA SER A 14 -1.17 17.40 7.09
C SER A 14 -1.28 17.24 5.56
N MET A 15 -1.05 18.32 4.81
CA MET A 15 -1.15 18.37 3.34
C MET A 15 0.19 18.06 2.64
N MET A 16 1.33 18.26 3.30
CA MET A 16 2.67 18.01 2.79
C MET A 16 3.27 16.73 3.37
N GLY A 17 2.75 15.58 2.96
CA GLY A 17 3.51 14.32 2.94
C GLY A 17 4.01 13.72 4.26
N GLN A 18 3.64 14.26 5.43
CA GLN A 18 4.12 13.75 6.73
C GLN A 18 3.17 12.74 7.39
N CYS A 19 1.98 12.53 6.83
CA CYS A 19 1.04 11.52 7.32
C CYS A 19 1.48 10.14 6.83
N ASN A 20 2.38 9.48 7.56
CA ASN A 20 2.65 8.06 7.35
C ASN A 20 1.38 7.28 7.71
N SER A 21 0.79 6.64 6.70
CA SER A 21 -0.45 5.88 6.81
C SER A 21 -0.16 4.40 6.54
N GLN A 22 -0.98 3.54 7.13
CA GLN A 22 -0.94 2.11 6.88
C GLN A 22 -2.26 1.67 6.25
N LEU A 23 -2.17 0.97 5.12
CA LEU A 23 -3.31 0.32 4.48
C LEU A 23 -3.12 -1.19 4.57
N HIS A 24 -4.02 -1.84 5.29
CA HIS A 24 -4.03 -3.30 5.43
C HIS A 24 -4.99 -3.91 4.42
N LEU A 25 -4.48 -4.89 3.66
CA LEU A 25 -5.19 -5.61 2.62
C LEU A 25 -5.13 -7.11 2.92
N LEU A 26 -6.14 -7.84 2.46
CA LEU A 26 -6.10 -9.30 2.42
C LEU A 26 -5.97 -9.72 0.95
N LEU A 27 -4.91 -10.48 0.64
CA LEU A 27 -4.67 -10.99 -0.70
C LEU A 27 -4.63 -12.53 -0.68
N PRO A 28 -5.10 -13.21 -1.73
CA PRO A 28 -4.96 -14.65 -1.85
C PRO A 28 -3.49 -15.07 -1.80
N ASN A 29 -3.18 -16.09 -1.01
CA ASN A 29 -1.84 -16.67 -0.93
C ASN A 29 -1.36 -17.16 -2.31
N ALA A 30 -2.26 -17.74 -3.10
CA ALA A 30 -1.94 -18.19 -4.46
C ALA A 30 -1.45 -17.04 -5.34
N LEU A 31 -2.16 -15.91 -5.36
CA LEU A 31 -1.75 -14.70 -6.08
C LEU A 31 -0.35 -14.22 -5.64
N LEU A 32 -0.12 -14.15 -4.33
CA LEU A 32 1.17 -13.71 -3.79
C LEU A 32 2.31 -14.66 -4.18
N GLN A 33 2.14 -15.96 -3.93
CA GLN A 33 3.19 -16.96 -4.08
C GLN A 33 3.43 -17.39 -5.52
N GLN A 34 2.43 -17.30 -6.39
CA GLN A 34 2.53 -17.79 -7.78
C GLN A 34 2.78 -16.65 -8.77
N ALA A 35 2.37 -15.41 -8.45
CA ALA A 35 2.50 -14.29 -9.37
C ALA A 35 3.28 -13.10 -8.80
N LEU A 36 2.89 -12.55 -7.65
CA LEU A 36 3.43 -11.26 -7.22
C LEU A 36 4.87 -11.35 -6.68
N ILE A 37 5.20 -12.40 -5.92
CA ILE A 37 6.53 -12.60 -5.33
C ILE A 37 7.53 -13.12 -6.36
N PRO A 38 7.26 -14.21 -7.11
CA PRO A 38 8.27 -14.78 -8.02
C PRO A 38 8.68 -13.83 -9.14
N ASN A 39 7.75 -13.00 -9.60
CA ASN A 39 7.99 -12.04 -10.68
C ASN A 39 8.51 -10.68 -10.17
N GLY A 40 8.85 -10.55 -8.87
CA GLY A 40 9.39 -9.32 -8.30
C GLY A 40 8.42 -8.12 -8.25
N GLN A 41 7.13 -8.34 -8.55
CA GLN A 41 6.16 -7.27 -8.77
C GLN A 41 5.87 -6.47 -7.50
N LEU A 42 5.92 -7.11 -6.31
CA LEU A 42 5.79 -6.39 -5.04
C LEU A 42 6.94 -5.38 -4.85
N GLY A 43 8.16 -5.76 -5.19
CA GLY A 43 9.32 -4.88 -5.10
C GLY A 43 9.23 -3.72 -6.10
N GLU A 44 8.79 -3.99 -7.32
CA GLU A 44 8.54 -2.94 -8.33
C GLU A 44 7.51 -1.91 -7.84
N ILE A 45 6.38 -2.38 -7.28
CA ILE A 45 5.33 -1.50 -6.75
C ILE A 45 5.84 -0.68 -5.57
N ALA A 46 6.56 -1.31 -4.63
CA ALA A 46 7.14 -0.64 -3.48
C ALA A 46 8.07 0.51 -3.91
N ASN A 47 8.96 0.26 -4.87
CA ASN A 47 9.90 1.25 -5.41
C ASN A 47 9.16 2.38 -6.16
N LYS A 48 8.23 2.02 -7.06
CA LYS A 48 7.49 2.99 -7.89
C LYS A 48 6.64 3.93 -7.05
N CYS A 49 6.02 3.41 -5.99
CA CYS A 49 5.17 4.19 -5.11
C CYS A 49 5.92 4.82 -3.93
N SER A 50 7.21 4.51 -3.74
CA SER A 50 8.00 4.93 -2.57
C SER A 50 7.31 4.56 -1.24
N ILE A 51 6.86 3.30 -1.14
CA ILE A 51 6.22 2.74 0.06
C ILE A 51 6.94 1.49 0.55
N ARG A 52 6.66 1.10 1.79
CA ARG A 52 7.03 -0.21 2.33
C ARG A 52 5.84 -1.16 2.19
N ILE A 53 6.12 -2.39 1.73
CA ILE A 53 5.13 -3.47 1.65
C ILE A 53 5.58 -4.59 2.57
N ASP A 54 4.78 -4.89 3.59
CA ASP A 54 5.02 -5.97 4.53
C ASP A 54 4.03 -7.10 4.32
N LEU A 55 4.54 -8.33 4.25
CA LEU A 55 3.74 -9.56 4.26
C LEU A 55 3.54 -10.00 5.71
N GLY A 56 2.32 -9.89 6.19
CA GLY A 56 1.90 -10.31 7.52
C GLY A 56 1.55 -11.78 7.60
N GLN A 57 0.82 -12.14 8.66
CA GLN A 57 0.39 -13.51 8.90
C GLN A 57 -0.63 -13.99 7.85
N GLU A 58 -0.65 -15.30 7.66
CA GLU A 58 -1.69 -15.98 6.91
C GLU A 58 -2.99 -15.99 7.74
N VAL A 59 -4.07 -15.55 7.09
CA VAL A 59 -5.43 -15.53 7.65
C VAL A 59 -6.22 -16.62 6.93
N GLN A 60 -6.77 -17.55 7.70
CA GLN A 60 -7.46 -18.71 7.13
C GLN A 60 -8.83 -18.32 6.53
N PRO A 61 -9.25 -18.95 5.42
CA PRO A 61 -8.47 -19.87 4.57
C PRO A 61 -7.70 -19.12 3.45
N ASN A 62 -6.42 -19.43 3.28
CA ASN A 62 -5.61 -19.06 2.11
C ASN A 62 -5.50 -17.55 1.77
N LEU A 63 -5.69 -16.65 2.75
CA LEU A 63 -5.44 -15.23 2.58
C LEU A 63 -4.18 -14.83 3.35
N ARG A 64 -3.51 -13.76 2.94
CA ARG A 64 -2.40 -13.17 3.69
C ARG A 64 -2.63 -11.69 3.85
N GLN A 65 -2.39 -11.21 5.07
CA GLN A 65 -2.38 -9.79 5.32
C GLN A 65 -1.18 -9.14 4.62
N VAL A 66 -1.44 -8.08 3.88
CA VAL A 66 -0.41 -7.23 3.27
C VAL A 66 -0.60 -5.82 3.79
N THR A 67 0.48 -5.22 4.29
CA THR A 67 0.46 -3.87 4.84
C THR A 67 1.27 -2.94 3.95
N LEU A 68 0.62 -1.88 3.44
CA LEU A 68 1.26 -0.80 2.69
C LEU A 68 1.51 0.36 3.65
N SER A 69 2.76 0.75 3.84
CA SER A 69 3.13 1.85 4.74
C SER A 69 3.78 3.00 3.95
N GLY A 70 3.20 4.19 4.05
CA GLY A 70 3.61 5.36 3.29
C GLY A 70 2.55 6.46 3.29
N GLY A 71 2.74 7.47 2.43
CA GLY A 71 1.73 8.52 2.27
C GLY A 71 0.41 7.96 1.73
N VAL A 72 -0.71 8.55 2.12
CA VAL A 72 -2.06 8.06 1.74
C VAL A 72 -2.20 7.90 0.22
N ALA A 73 -1.77 8.90 -0.56
CA ALA A 73 -1.80 8.85 -2.02
C ALA A 73 -0.89 7.75 -2.58
N ALA A 74 0.28 7.53 -1.98
CA ALA A 74 1.22 6.49 -2.38
C ALA A 74 0.66 5.09 -2.12
N ASN A 75 0.04 4.88 -0.95
CA ASN A 75 -0.66 3.65 -0.61
C ASN A 75 -1.85 3.39 -1.54
N ALA A 76 -2.62 4.42 -1.89
CA ALA A 76 -3.72 4.31 -2.85
C ALA A 76 -3.20 3.87 -4.24
N MET A 77 -2.14 4.49 -4.76
CA MET A 77 -1.53 4.08 -6.03
C MET A 77 -0.99 2.64 -5.99
N ALA A 78 -0.32 2.26 -4.90
CA ALA A 78 0.17 0.89 -4.75
C ALA A 78 -0.99 -0.13 -4.70
N SER A 79 -2.09 0.20 -4.02
CA SER A 79 -3.29 -0.65 -4.00
C SER A 79 -3.90 -0.81 -5.39
N TYR A 80 -3.90 0.24 -6.22
CA TYR A 80 -4.36 0.18 -7.60
C TYR A 80 -3.49 -0.75 -8.45
N PHE A 81 -2.16 -0.64 -8.38
CA PHE A 81 -1.28 -1.57 -9.10
C PHE A 81 -1.43 -3.01 -8.64
N LEU A 82 -1.64 -3.25 -7.34
CA LEU A 82 -1.93 -4.59 -6.83
C LEU A 82 -3.23 -5.15 -7.41
N GLN A 83 -4.28 -4.33 -7.53
CA GLN A 83 -5.54 -4.73 -8.15
C GLN A 83 -5.37 -5.06 -9.63
N GLU A 84 -4.63 -4.27 -10.40
CA GLU A 84 -4.35 -4.57 -11.80
C GLU A 84 -3.65 -5.93 -11.97
N ARG A 85 -2.62 -6.21 -11.17
CA ARG A 85 -1.92 -7.50 -11.20
C ARG A 85 -2.83 -8.66 -10.76
N ALA A 86 -3.68 -8.43 -9.77
CA ALA A 86 -4.67 -9.41 -9.33
C ALA A 86 -5.67 -9.76 -10.44
N LEU A 87 -6.16 -8.75 -11.17
CA LEU A 87 -7.06 -8.94 -12.32
C LEU A 87 -6.38 -9.69 -13.46
N GLN A 88 -5.11 -9.39 -13.75
CA GLN A 88 -4.32 -10.10 -14.75
C GLN A 88 -4.13 -11.59 -14.40
N TRP A 89 -3.98 -11.90 -13.10
CA TRP A 89 -3.85 -13.27 -12.63
C TRP A 89 -5.19 -14.04 -12.63
N GLY A 90 -6.28 -13.38 -12.22
CA GLY A 90 -7.63 -13.99 -12.14
C GLY A 90 -8.34 -14.17 -13.48
N GLY A 91 -7.74 -13.70 -14.59
CA GLY A 91 -8.22 -13.96 -15.95
C GLY A 91 -7.79 -15.30 -16.54
N HIS A 92 -7.17 -16.18 -15.74
CA HIS A 92 -6.81 -17.56 -16.10
C HIS A 92 -7.76 -18.57 -15.45
#